data_AF-A0A2W5RKS7-F1
#
_entry.id   AF-A0A2W5RKS7-F1
#
_cell.length_a   1.000
_cell.length_b   1.000
_cell.length_c   1.000
_cell.angle_alpha   90.00
_cell.angle_beta   90.00
_cell.angle_gamma   90.00
#
_symmetry.space_group_name_H-M   'P 1'
#
loop_
_entity.id
_entity.type
_entity.pdbx_description
1 polymer ?
#
loop_
_entity_poly.entity_id
_entity_poly.type
_entity_poly.pdbx_seq_one_letter_code
_entity_poly.pdbx_strand_id
1 'polypeptide(L)'
;YWGAQVIVNLFSAIPFVGPDLALLIRGDYVVSDATLNRFFSFHVIAVPLVLLGLVVAHLIALHEVGSNNPDGIEIKANRGPDGHPVDGIPSHPYYTVHDIFGVVVFLTIFSAVIFFAPEAGGYFLEYNNFIPADPLKTPNHIAPVWYFTPFYSMLRAITTEMMYVLIACVVGAAAFTVIKTRLPSFLKAAVVIVAVGVAAMMLSIDAKFWGVVVMGGAVIILFFLPWLDHSPVKSIRYRPGWHKYLYGIFVINFVVLAYLGVQPPSPIGERVSQVGTLFYFGFFLLMPWWSRLGEPKPVPERVTFAAH
;
A
#
# COMPACT_ATOMS: atom_id res chain seq x y z
N TYR A 1 -2.60 -5.25 -23.64
CA TYR A 1 -3.58 -4.29 -24.19
C TYR A 1 -4.68 -3.95 -23.18
N TRP A 2 -5.53 -4.91 -22.81
CA TRP A 2 -6.70 -4.64 -21.95
C TRP A 2 -6.36 -4.07 -20.56
N GLY A 3 -5.26 -4.51 -19.94
CA GLY A 3 -4.77 -3.89 -18.70
C GLY A 3 -4.49 -2.39 -18.85
N ALA A 4 -3.80 -1.99 -19.92
CA ALA A 4 -3.54 -0.57 -20.21
C ALA A 4 -4.84 0.20 -20.46
N GLN A 5 -5.78 -0.39 -21.23
CA GLN A 5 -7.09 0.19 -21.48
C GLN A 5 -7.85 0.45 -20.16
N VAL A 6 -7.89 -0.54 -19.26
CA VAL A 6 -8.56 -0.42 -17.95
C VAL A 6 -7.91 0.65 -17.09
N ILE A 7 -6.58 0.62 -16.91
CA ILE A 7 -5.86 1.57 -16.05
C ILE A 7 -5.99 3.00 -16.57
N VAL A 8 -5.83 3.24 -17.88
CA VAL A 8 -6.00 4.59 -18.45
C VAL A 8 -7.46 5.06 -18.29
N ASN A 9 -8.44 4.17 -18.43
CA ASN A 9 -9.85 4.48 -18.21
C ASN A 9 -10.22 4.73 -16.74
N LEU A 10 -9.32 4.48 -15.77
CA LEU A 10 -9.53 4.92 -14.39
C LEU A 10 -9.43 6.44 -14.28
N PHE A 11 -8.49 7.06 -15.01
CA PHE A 11 -8.33 8.52 -15.02
C PHE A 11 -9.52 9.24 -15.64
N SER A 12 -10.26 8.57 -16.55
CA SER A 12 -11.48 9.14 -17.12
C SER A 12 -12.60 9.34 -16.10
N ALA A 13 -12.51 8.70 -14.93
CA ALA A 13 -13.50 8.83 -13.86
C ALA A 13 -13.30 10.11 -13.03
N ILE A 14 -12.20 10.85 -13.21
CA ILE A 14 -11.95 12.09 -12.48
C ILE A 14 -12.93 13.17 -12.95
N PRO A 15 -13.72 13.79 -12.05
CA PRO A 15 -14.63 14.86 -12.43
C PRO A 15 -13.93 16.01 -13.15
N PHE A 16 -14.62 16.65 -14.10
CA PHE A 16 -14.20 17.81 -14.88
C PHE A 16 -13.06 17.59 -15.89
N VAL A 17 -11.98 16.91 -15.52
CA VAL A 17 -10.76 16.76 -16.34
C VAL A 17 -10.51 15.34 -16.85
N GLY A 18 -11.30 14.36 -16.40
CA GLY A 18 -11.04 12.94 -16.64
C GLY A 18 -10.92 12.54 -18.10
N PRO A 19 -11.89 12.87 -18.98
CA PRO A 19 -11.83 12.49 -20.39
C PRO A 19 -10.58 13.03 -21.10
N ASP A 20 -10.27 14.31 -20.90
CA ASP A 20 -9.09 14.95 -21.50
C ASP A 20 -7.79 14.38 -20.95
N LEU A 21 -7.74 14.06 -19.65
CA LEU A 21 -6.59 13.43 -19.02
C LEU A 21 -6.35 12.01 -19.57
N ALA A 22 -7.40 11.20 -19.72
CA ALA A 22 -7.29 9.87 -20.28
C ALA A 22 -6.84 9.92 -21.75
N LEU A 23 -7.37 10.85 -22.54
CA LEU A 23 -6.93 11.11 -23.91
C LEU A 23 -5.45 11.54 -23.95
N LEU A 24 -5.05 12.45 -23.07
CA LEU A 24 -3.68 12.92 -22.94
C LEU A 24 -2.72 11.81 -22.54
N ILE A 25 -3.08 10.92 -21.61
CA ILE A 25 -2.22 9.80 -21.20
C ILE A 25 -2.07 8.80 -22.34
N ARG A 26 -3.17 8.49 -23.03
CA ARG A 26 -3.19 7.52 -24.14
C ARG A 26 -2.47 8.03 -25.38
N GLY A 27 -2.59 9.33 -25.67
CA GLY A 27 -2.07 9.98 -26.87
C GLY A 27 -2.92 9.76 -28.12
N ASP A 28 -4.07 9.11 -27.99
CA ASP A 28 -5.01 8.79 -29.08
C ASP A 28 -6.37 8.40 -28.46
N TYR A 29 -7.42 8.27 -29.28
CA TYR A 29 -8.77 7.92 -28.83
C TYR A 29 -8.88 6.47 -28.32
N VAL A 30 -8.03 5.56 -28.81
CA VAL A 30 -7.95 4.15 -28.40
C VAL A 30 -6.51 3.78 -28.07
N VAL A 31 -6.29 2.68 -27.34
CA VAL A 31 -4.91 2.28 -27.00
C VAL A 31 -4.26 1.88 -28.31
N SER A 32 -3.20 2.57 -28.70
CA SER A 32 -2.58 2.43 -30.01
C SER A 32 -1.06 2.48 -29.91
N ASP A 33 -0.40 2.47 -31.05
CA ASP A 33 1.06 2.60 -31.14
C ASP A 33 1.58 3.89 -30.45
N ALA A 34 0.81 4.97 -30.50
CA ALA A 34 1.11 6.20 -29.78
C ALA A 34 1.19 5.98 -28.26
N THR A 35 0.28 5.18 -27.70
CA THR A 35 0.30 4.81 -26.28
C THR A 35 1.51 3.96 -25.95
N LEU A 36 1.80 2.95 -26.79
CA LEU A 36 2.90 2.02 -26.60
C LEU A 36 4.26 2.73 -26.60
N ASN A 37 4.53 3.59 -27.58
CA ASN A 37 5.79 4.32 -27.68
C ASN A 37 6.04 5.24 -26.47
N ARG A 38 4.99 5.89 -25.95
CA ARG A 38 5.10 6.73 -24.76
C ARG A 38 5.37 5.90 -23.51
N PHE A 39 4.64 4.80 -23.34
CA PHE A 39 4.85 3.90 -22.21
C PHE A 39 6.23 3.26 -22.26
N PHE A 40 6.75 2.93 -23.44
CA PHE A 40 8.13 2.49 -23.62
C PHE A 40 9.13 3.55 -23.14
N SER A 41 8.98 4.80 -23.57
CA SER A 41 9.84 5.90 -23.14
C SER A 41 9.81 6.11 -21.62
N PHE A 42 8.62 6.10 -21.01
CA PHE A 42 8.49 6.20 -19.56
C PHE A 42 9.11 5.00 -18.82
N HIS A 43 8.89 3.79 -19.33
CA HIS A 43 9.32 2.56 -18.68
C HIS A 43 10.83 2.33 -18.78
N VAL A 44 11.44 2.62 -19.93
CA VAL A 44 12.86 2.35 -20.17
C VAL A 44 13.75 3.50 -19.69
N ILE A 45 13.29 4.74 -19.82
CA ILE A 45 14.12 5.92 -19.55
C ILE A 45 13.66 6.62 -18.28
N ALA A 46 12.46 7.20 -18.27
CA ALA A 46 12.08 8.15 -17.23
C ALA A 46 11.98 7.53 -15.83
N VAL A 47 11.21 6.44 -15.68
CA VAL A 47 10.95 5.82 -14.38
C VAL A 47 12.22 5.19 -13.78
N PRO A 48 13.04 4.41 -14.50
CA PRO A 48 14.29 3.88 -13.94
C PRO A 48 15.26 4.96 -13.47
N LEU A 49 15.39 6.07 -14.21
CA LEU A 49 16.26 7.18 -13.82
C LEU A 49 15.74 7.92 -12.58
N VAL A 50 14.42 8.13 -12.48
CA VAL A 50 13.80 8.68 -11.27
C VAL A 50 14.01 7.75 -10.09
N LEU A 51 13.82 6.44 -10.26
CA LEU A 51 14.04 5.44 -9.21
C LEU A 51 15.51 5.42 -8.75
N LEU A 52 16.48 5.53 -9.66
CA LEU A 52 17.89 5.64 -9.28
C LEU A 52 18.15 6.86 -8.39
N GLY A 53 17.61 8.02 -8.77
CA GLY A 53 17.70 9.23 -7.95
C GLY A 53 17.06 9.06 -6.57
N LEU A 54 15.88 8.42 -6.51
CA LEU A 54 15.18 8.11 -5.27
C LEU A 54 15.94 7.10 -4.39
N VAL A 55 16.61 6.10 -4.98
CA VAL A 55 17.45 5.15 -4.25
C VAL A 55 18.64 5.87 -3.61
N VAL A 56 19.32 6.76 -4.35
CA VAL A 56 20.41 7.57 -3.79
C VAL A 56 19.90 8.45 -2.64
N ALA A 57 18.78 9.15 -2.84
CA ALA A 57 18.17 9.96 -1.79
C ALA A 57 17.78 9.12 -0.56
N HIS A 58 17.25 7.92 -0.78
CA HIS A 58 16.90 6.97 0.30
C HIS A 58 18.14 6.53 1.09
N LEU A 59 19.24 6.19 0.41
CA LEU A 59 20.50 5.81 1.05
C LEU A 59 21.12 6.96 1.86
N ILE A 60 21.08 8.19 1.32
CA ILE A 60 21.54 9.39 2.04
C ILE A 60 20.70 9.61 3.30
N ALA A 61 19.37 9.56 3.19
CA ALA A 61 18.48 9.71 4.33
C ALA A 61 18.75 8.65 5.41
N LEU A 62 18.92 7.38 5.01
CA LEU A 62 19.26 6.28 5.91
C LEU A 62 20.63 6.46 6.55
N HIS A 63 21.64 6.97 5.84
CA HIS A 63 22.96 7.24 6.40
C HIS A 63 22.93 8.34 7.46
N GLU A 64 22.10 9.37 7.28
CA GLU A 64 21.96 10.47 8.24
C GLU A 64 21.33 9.99 9.55
N VAL A 65 20.19 9.30 9.48
CA VAL A 65 19.47 8.82 10.68
C VAL A 65 20.04 7.52 11.26
N GLY A 66 20.64 6.68 10.42
CA GLY A 66 21.12 5.34 10.77
C GLY A 66 20.03 4.26 10.66
N SER A 67 20.44 3.01 10.49
CA SER A 67 19.53 1.86 10.46
C SER A 67 18.89 1.63 11.83
N ASN A 68 17.58 1.33 11.82
CA ASN A 68 16.90 0.86 13.02
C ASN A 68 17.28 -0.61 13.32
N ASN A 69 17.02 -1.08 14.53
CA ASN A 69 17.27 -2.45 14.97
C ASN A 69 15.99 -3.10 15.53
N PRO A 70 15.99 -4.44 15.70
CA PRO A 70 14.81 -5.15 16.17
C PRO A 70 14.28 -4.70 17.55
N ASP A 71 15.09 -4.02 18.36
CA ASP A 71 14.69 -3.52 19.67
C ASP A 71 14.22 -2.05 19.62
N GLY A 72 14.45 -1.35 18.51
CA GLY A 72 13.99 0.02 18.30
C GLY A 72 14.80 1.08 19.07
N ILE A 73 16.04 0.76 19.45
CA ILE A 73 16.91 1.61 20.27
C ILE A 73 17.83 2.45 19.39
N GLU A 74 17.98 3.74 19.67
CA GLU A 74 18.85 4.64 18.90
C GLU A 74 20.32 4.48 19.29
N ILE A 75 21.08 3.72 18.51
CA ILE A 75 22.50 3.44 18.81
C ILE A 75 23.41 4.66 18.64
N LYS A 76 23.08 5.59 17.73
CA LYS A 76 23.91 6.78 17.44
C LYS A 76 23.98 7.78 18.60
N ALA A 77 23.03 7.71 19.53
CA ALA A 77 22.98 8.57 20.72
C ALA A 77 23.95 8.11 21.81
N ASN A 78 24.28 6.81 21.87
CA ASN A 78 25.17 6.24 22.87
C ASN A 78 26.54 5.92 22.25
N ARG A 79 27.48 6.85 22.36
CA ARG A 79 28.82 6.75 21.76
C ARG A 79 29.88 6.43 22.81
N GLY A 80 30.81 5.57 22.42
CA GLY A 80 31.97 5.23 23.23
C GLY A 80 33.02 6.35 23.25
N PRO A 81 34.11 6.17 24.01
CA PRO A 81 35.24 7.10 24.06
C PRO A 81 35.92 7.33 22.70
N ASP A 82 35.72 6.43 21.75
CA ASP A 82 36.20 6.45 20.37
C ASP A 82 35.29 7.26 19.41
N GLY A 83 34.16 7.78 19.90
CA GLY A 83 33.19 8.51 19.10
C GLY A 83 32.27 7.64 18.24
N HIS A 84 32.38 6.31 18.35
CA HIS A 84 31.54 5.35 17.62
C HIS A 84 30.39 4.84 18.50
N PRO A 85 29.24 4.45 17.90
CA PRO A 85 28.15 3.82 18.64
C PRO A 85 28.62 2.55 19.36
N VAL A 86 28.36 2.44 20.67
CA VAL A 86 28.81 1.30 21.50
C VAL A 86 28.19 -0.02 21.04
N ASP A 87 26.96 0.03 20.53
CA ASP A 87 26.20 -1.12 20.03
C ASP A 87 26.30 -1.28 18.49
N GLY A 88 27.18 -0.52 17.84
CA GLY A 88 27.38 -0.57 16.39
C GLY A 88 28.62 -1.39 16.00
N ILE A 89 28.53 -2.09 14.87
CA ILE A 89 29.69 -2.71 14.21
C ILE A 89 29.86 -2.13 12.80
N PRO A 90 31.08 -2.11 12.24
CA PRO A 90 31.31 -1.67 10.88
C PRO A 90 30.48 -2.47 9.86
N SER A 91 29.95 -1.78 8.84
CA SER A 91 29.18 -2.44 7.77
C SER A 91 30.03 -3.47 7.01
N HIS A 92 31.26 -3.08 6.65
CA HIS A 92 32.21 -3.98 6.04
C HIS A 92 33.24 -4.47 7.07
N PRO A 93 33.52 -5.79 7.15
CA PRO A 93 33.02 -6.86 6.29
C PRO A 93 31.72 -7.51 6.78
N TYR A 94 31.29 -7.27 8.02
CA TYR A 94 30.26 -8.06 8.70
C TYR A 94 28.92 -8.12 7.96
N TYR A 95 28.30 -6.96 7.70
CA TYR A 95 27.04 -6.89 6.97
C TYR A 95 27.23 -7.20 5.48
N THR A 96 28.37 -6.83 4.87
CA THR A 96 28.65 -7.21 3.47
C THR A 96 28.62 -8.73 3.27
N VAL A 97 29.29 -9.50 4.14
CA VAL A 97 29.32 -10.97 4.04
C VAL A 97 27.95 -11.57 4.33
N HIS A 98 27.27 -11.08 5.37
CA HIS A 98 25.91 -11.51 5.71
C HIS A 98 24.93 -11.28 4.54
N ASP A 99 24.97 -10.08 3.94
CA ASP A 99 24.06 -9.70 2.88
C ASP A 99 24.37 -10.46 1.58
N ILE A 100 25.64 -10.70 1.25
CA ILE A 100 26.03 -11.54 0.11
C ILE A 100 25.47 -12.96 0.27
N PHE A 101 25.52 -13.54 1.48
CA PHE A 101 24.91 -14.86 1.72
C PHE A 101 23.40 -14.83 1.41
N GLY A 102 22.68 -13.82 1.92
CA GLY A 102 21.25 -13.64 1.62
C GLY A 102 20.97 -13.45 0.12
N VAL A 103 21.78 -12.65 -0.58
CA VAL A 103 21.69 -12.44 -2.03
C VAL A 103 21.92 -13.74 -2.80
N VAL A 104 22.91 -14.55 -2.42
CA VAL A 104 23.19 -15.84 -3.07
C VAL A 104 22.01 -16.81 -2.90
N VAL A 105 21.44 -16.91 -1.69
CA VAL A 105 20.25 -17.75 -1.45
C VAL A 105 19.06 -17.25 -2.27
N PHE A 106 18.79 -15.94 -2.27
CA PHE A 106 17.72 -15.35 -3.07
C PHE A 106 17.92 -15.62 -4.57
N LEU A 107 19.11 -15.36 -5.11
CA LEU A 107 19.41 -15.58 -6.53
C LEU A 107 19.33 -17.06 -6.91
N THR A 108 19.63 -17.98 -6.00
CA THR A 108 19.46 -19.42 -6.22
C THR A 108 17.98 -19.77 -6.39
N ILE A 109 17.11 -19.30 -5.48
CA ILE A 109 15.66 -19.53 -5.57
C ILE A 109 15.08 -18.83 -6.80
N PHE A 110 15.46 -17.58 -7.05
CA PHE A 110 15.02 -16.80 -8.20
C PHE A 110 15.40 -17.48 -9.53
N SER A 111 16.64 -17.97 -9.63
CA SER A 111 17.10 -18.73 -10.81
C SER A 111 16.31 -20.03 -10.94
N ALA A 112 16.06 -20.75 -9.84
CA ALA A 112 15.25 -21.97 -9.88
C ALA A 112 13.83 -21.69 -10.41
N VAL A 113 13.20 -20.58 -10.01
CA VAL A 113 11.92 -20.15 -10.56
C VAL A 113 12.02 -19.87 -12.06
N ILE A 114 12.99 -19.07 -12.50
CA ILE A 114 13.15 -18.72 -13.92
C ILE A 114 13.39 -19.96 -14.79
N PHE A 115 14.25 -20.87 -14.36
CA PHE A 115 14.66 -22.01 -15.17
C PHE A 115 13.69 -23.20 -15.11
N PHE A 116 13.04 -23.44 -13.96
CA PHE A 116 12.21 -24.62 -13.76
C PHE A 116 10.71 -24.36 -13.69
N ALA A 117 10.26 -23.16 -13.33
CA ALA A 117 8.84 -22.82 -13.19
C ALA A 117 8.50 -21.36 -13.52
N PRO A 118 8.89 -20.82 -14.70
CA PRO A 118 8.76 -19.39 -15.01
C PRO A 118 7.30 -18.91 -15.06
N GLU A 119 6.37 -19.79 -15.45
CA GLU A 119 4.94 -19.45 -15.50
C GLU A 119 4.27 -19.53 -14.11
N ALA A 120 4.80 -20.37 -13.22
CA ALA A 120 4.19 -20.74 -11.94
C ALA A 120 2.69 -21.04 -12.05
N GLY A 121 2.29 -21.85 -13.05
CA GLY A 121 0.89 -22.21 -13.30
C GLY A 121 0.03 -21.03 -13.75
N GLY A 122 0.63 -20.01 -14.36
CA GLY A 122 -0.06 -18.79 -14.82
C GLY A 122 -0.06 -17.64 -13.83
N TYR A 123 0.52 -17.80 -12.64
CA TYR A 123 0.57 -16.76 -11.60
C TYR A 123 1.62 -15.69 -11.89
N PHE A 124 2.75 -16.06 -12.49
CA PHE A 124 3.81 -15.12 -12.88
C PHE A 124 3.65 -14.65 -14.31
N LEU A 125 3.45 -15.59 -15.25
CA LEU A 125 3.21 -15.30 -16.66
C LEU A 125 1.79 -15.73 -17.02
N GLU A 126 0.89 -14.76 -17.13
CA GLU A 126 -0.51 -15.01 -17.46
C GLU A 126 -0.64 -15.54 -18.90
N TYR A 127 -1.35 -16.65 -19.08
CA TYR A 127 -1.51 -17.30 -20.38
C TYR A 127 -2.11 -16.36 -21.46
N ASN A 128 -3.01 -15.47 -21.06
CA ASN A 128 -3.63 -14.49 -21.95
C ASN A 128 -2.62 -13.54 -22.62
N ASN A 129 -1.44 -13.33 -22.01
CA ASN A 129 -0.42 -12.44 -22.55
C ASN A 129 0.48 -13.10 -23.61
N PHE A 130 0.33 -14.42 -23.86
CA PHE A 130 0.96 -15.09 -25.00
C PHE A 130 0.14 -14.96 -26.30
N ILE A 131 -1.10 -14.46 -26.20
CA ILE A 131 -1.96 -14.22 -27.35
C ILE A 131 -1.74 -12.77 -27.82
N PRO A 132 -1.51 -12.52 -29.12
CA PRO A 132 -1.43 -11.17 -29.65
C PRO A 132 -2.67 -10.35 -29.29
N ALA A 133 -2.46 -9.06 -29.01
CA ALA A 133 -3.53 -8.17 -28.59
C ALA A 133 -4.61 -8.02 -29.67
N ASP A 134 -5.87 -8.28 -29.29
CA ASP A 134 -7.05 -8.05 -30.12
C ASP A 134 -7.93 -6.97 -29.46
N PRO A 135 -8.03 -5.76 -30.05
CA PRO A 135 -8.89 -4.69 -29.55
C PRO A 135 -10.39 -5.00 -29.57
N LEU A 136 -10.82 -5.99 -30.36
CA LEU A 136 -12.24 -6.33 -30.54
C LEU A 136 -12.68 -7.52 -29.67
N LYS A 137 -11.72 -8.21 -29.03
CA LYS A 137 -11.99 -9.39 -28.21
C LYS A 137 -11.36 -9.27 -26.82
N THR A 138 -12.22 -9.05 -25.83
CA THR A 138 -11.86 -9.07 -24.42
C THR A 138 -11.75 -10.53 -23.94
N PRO A 139 -10.63 -10.95 -23.30
CA PRO A 139 -10.55 -12.25 -22.63
C PRO A 139 -11.63 -12.40 -21.55
N ASN A 140 -12.11 -13.64 -21.35
CA ASN A 140 -13.19 -13.94 -20.39
C ASN A 140 -12.82 -13.60 -18.94
N HIS A 141 -11.53 -13.73 -18.60
CA HIS A 141 -11.01 -13.39 -17.29
C HIS A 141 -9.77 -12.51 -17.46
N ILE A 142 -9.86 -11.27 -16.97
CA ILE A 142 -8.75 -10.32 -16.95
C ILE A 142 -8.48 -9.98 -15.49
N ALA A 143 -7.33 -10.39 -15.01
CA ALA A 143 -6.81 -9.99 -13.71
C ALA A 143 -5.52 -9.19 -13.90
N PRO A 144 -5.19 -8.25 -12.99
CA PRO A 144 -3.87 -7.67 -12.97
C PRO A 144 -2.84 -8.69 -12.46
N VAL A 145 -1.57 -8.38 -12.69
CA VAL A 145 -0.43 -9.07 -12.07
C VAL A 145 -0.58 -9.10 -10.54
N TRP A 146 -0.14 -10.21 -9.95
CA TRP A 146 -0.43 -10.58 -8.56
C TRP A 146 -0.05 -9.53 -7.51
N TYR A 147 0.98 -8.73 -7.74
CA TYR A 147 1.39 -7.68 -6.79
C TYR A 147 0.48 -6.44 -6.80
N PHE A 148 -0.44 -6.32 -7.76
CA PHE A 148 -1.47 -5.28 -7.78
C PHE A 148 -2.84 -5.76 -7.31
N THR A 149 -3.02 -7.07 -7.11
CA THR A 149 -4.36 -7.64 -6.84
C THR A 149 -4.98 -7.20 -5.51
N PRO A 150 -4.25 -6.93 -4.40
CA PRO A 150 -4.89 -6.42 -3.19
C PRO A 150 -5.58 -5.08 -3.41
N PHE A 151 -4.91 -4.17 -4.12
CA PHE A 151 -5.44 -2.84 -4.43
C PHE A 151 -6.56 -2.89 -5.46
N TYR A 152 -6.44 -3.77 -6.46
CA TYR A 152 -7.50 -4.01 -7.42
C TYR A 152 -8.76 -4.63 -6.79
N SER A 153 -8.60 -5.52 -5.79
CA SER A 153 -9.71 -6.06 -5.02
C SER A 153 -10.45 -4.94 -4.27
N MET A 154 -9.71 -4.03 -3.62
CA MET A 154 -10.28 -2.85 -2.96
C MET A 154 -10.97 -1.89 -3.94
N LEU A 155 -10.42 -1.69 -5.15
CA LEU A 155 -11.06 -0.88 -6.20
C LEU A 155 -12.44 -1.45 -6.56
N ARG A 156 -12.49 -2.76 -6.85
CA ARG A 156 -13.71 -3.47 -7.24
C ARG A 156 -14.73 -3.60 -6.11
N ALA A 157 -14.28 -3.60 -4.87
CA ALA A 157 -15.15 -3.66 -3.71
C ALA A 157 -16.07 -2.43 -3.60
N ILE A 158 -15.69 -1.31 -4.24
CA ILE A 158 -16.47 -0.07 -4.23
C ILE A 158 -17.60 -0.14 -5.25
N THR A 159 -18.71 -0.72 -4.82
CA THR A 159 -19.99 -0.73 -5.52
C THR A 159 -20.94 0.33 -4.95
N THR A 160 -22.07 0.58 -5.61
CA THR A 160 -23.09 1.52 -5.11
C THR A 160 -23.55 1.20 -3.69
N GLU A 161 -23.66 -0.08 -3.34
CA GLU A 161 -24.02 -0.50 -1.99
C GLU A 161 -22.91 -0.16 -0.97
N MET A 162 -21.65 -0.42 -1.35
CA MET A 162 -20.49 -0.07 -0.52
C MET A 162 -20.39 1.43 -0.29
N MET A 163 -20.78 2.26 -1.26
CA MET A 163 -20.80 3.71 -1.10
C MET A 163 -21.71 4.16 0.05
N TYR A 164 -22.88 3.54 0.23
CA TYR A 164 -23.74 3.84 1.38
C TYR A 164 -23.06 3.49 2.71
N VAL A 165 -22.34 2.38 2.76
CA VAL A 165 -21.56 1.99 3.96
C VAL A 165 -20.46 3.00 4.23
N LEU A 166 -19.70 3.44 3.22
CA LEU A 166 -18.67 4.45 3.38
C LEU A 166 -19.24 5.80 3.82
N ILE A 167 -20.39 6.22 3.29
CA ILE A 167 -21.10 7.42 3.74
C ILE A 167 -21.49 7.27 5.21
N ALA A 168 -22.02 6.12 5.62
CA ALA A 168 -22.32 5.85 7.02
C ALA A 168 -21.06 5.92 7.91
N CYS A 169 -19.91 5.44 7.43
CA CYS A 169 -18.63 5.60 8.12
C CYS A 169 -18.22 7.08 8.26
N VAL A 170 -18.36 7.89 7.21
CA VAL A 170 -18.06 9.34 7.24
C VAL A 170 -18.97 10.07 8.24
N VAL A 171 -20.28 9.81 8.17
CA VAL A 171 -21.27 10.40 9.09
C VAL A 171 -21.01 9.95 10.52
N GLY A 172 -20.74 8.67 10.73
CA GLY A 172 -20.41 8.10 12.05
C GLY A 172 -19.13 8.72 12.64
N ALA A 173 -18.07 8.87 11.83
CA ALA A 173 -16.83 9.50 12.25
C ALA A 173 -17.01 10.98 12.59
N ALA A 174 -17.81 11.72 11.80
CA ALA A 174 -18.15 13.10 12.07
C ALA A 174 -18.95 13.25 13.37
N ALA A 175 -19.99 12.43 13.55
CA ALA A 175 -20.79 12.39 14.77
C ALA A 175 -19.92 12.08 16.00
N PHE A 176 -19.08 11.05 15.91
CA PHE A 176 -18.14 10.69 16.97
C PHE A 176 -17.20 11.85 17.32
N THR A 177 -16.66 12.53 16.31
CA THR A 177 -15.77 13.69 16.50
C THR A 177 -16.51 14.82 17.21
N VAL A 178 -17.71 15.18 16.77
CA VAL A 178 -18.51 16.26 17.35
C VAL A 178 -18.90 15.96 18.80
N ILE A 179 -19.26 14.71 19.10
CA ILE A 179 -19.71 14.28 20.44
C ILE A 179 -18.52 14.18 21.40
N LYS A 180 -17.42 13.53 20.99
CA LYS A 180 -16.34 13.14 21.91
C LYS A 180 -15.28 14.21 22.09
N THR A 181 -15.08 15.10 21.12
CA THR A 181 -14.01 16.09 21.19
C THR A 181 -14.46 17.39 21.88
N ARG A 182 -13.54 18.01 22.62
CA ARG A 182 -13.73 19.34 23.24
C ARG A 182 -13.34 20.46 22.26
N LEU A 183 -13.74 20.35 21.00
CA LEU A 183 -13.52 21.41 20.00
C LEU A 183 -14.49 22.58 20.21
N PRO A 184 -14.09 23.83 19.87
CA PRO A 184 -15.00 24.97 19.86
C PRO A 184 -16.16 24.77 18.86
N SER A 185 -17.32 25.36 19.14
CA SER A 185 -18.56 25.13 18.40
C SER A 185 -18.43 25.39 16.89
N PHE A 186 -17.62 26.37 16.47
CA PHE A 186 -17.39 26.65 15.06
C PHE A 186 -16.63 25.52 14.34
N LEU A 187 -15.64 24.89 14.99
CA LEU A 187 -14.92 23.74 14.41
C LEU A 187 -15.82 22.50 14.34
N LYS A 188 -16.70 22.30 15.34
CA LYS A 188 -17.70 21.23 15.28
C LYS A 188 -18.67 21.43 14.12
N ALA A 189 -19.14 22.65 13.90
CA ALA A 189 -19.97 22.99 12.75
C ALA A 189 -19.22 22.75 11.43
N ALA A 190 -17.95 23.15 11.34
CA ALA A 190 -17.12 22.89 10.17
C ALA A 190 -16.98 21.39 9.86
N VAL A 191 -16.75 20.55 10.88
CA VAL A 191 -16.69 19.09 10.71
C VAL A 191 -18.00 18.54 10.13
N VAL A 192 -19.16 18.98 10.64
CA VAL A 192 -20.46 18.53 10.13
C VAL A 192 -20.67 18.99 8.69
N ILE A 193 -20.36 20.25 8.36
CA ILE A 193 -20.49 20.78 7.00
C ILE A 193 -19.61 20.01 6.02
N VAL A 194 -18.36 19.73 6.39
CA VAL A 194 -17.44 18.93 5.58
C VAL A 194 -17.98 17.52 5.39
N ALA A 195 -18.46 16.87 6.46
CA ALA A 195 -19.02 15.52 6.37
C ALA A 195 -20.25 15.44 5.46
N VAL A 196 -21.16 16.42 5.54
CA VAL A 196 -22.33 16.53 4.66
C VAL A 196 -21.89 16.79 3.21
N GLY A 197 -20.91 17.68 3.00
CA GLY A 197 -20.35 17.94 1.67
C GLY A 197 -19.70 16.70 1.05
N VAL A 198 -18.92 15.96 1.83
CA VAL A 198 -18.31 14.69 1.39
C VAL A 198 -19.39 13.65 1.09
N ALA A 199 -20.38 13.48 1.96
CA ALA A 199 -21.50 12.56 1.72
C ALA A 199 -22.28 12.93 0.44
N ALA A 200 -22.53 14.22 0.20
CA ALA A 200 -23.18 14.69 -1.01
C ALA A 200 -22.33 14.40 -2.27
N MET A 201 -21.01 14.62 -2.21
CA MET A 201 -20.10 14.23 -3.30
C MET A 201 -20.07 12.72 -3.54
N MET A 202 -20.13 11.93 -2.48
CA MET A 202 -20.19 10.47 -2.56
C MET A 202 -21.49 9.95 -3.20
N LEU A 203 -22.58 10.71 -3.08
CA LEU A 203 -23.85 10.40 -3.73
C LEU A 203 -23.96 10.94 -5.15
N SER A 204 -23.25 12.02 -5.48
CA SER A 204 -23.34 12.68 -6.79
C SER A 204 -22.34 12.18 -7.82
N ILE A 205 -21.22 11.60 -7.39
CA ILE A 205 -20.17 11.07 -8.26
C ILE A 205 -20.26 9.54 -8.31
N ASP A 206 -20.07 8.97 -9.50
CA ASP A 206 -20.09 7.53 -9.75
C ASP A 206 -19.14 6.75 -8.82
N ALA A 207 -19.60 5.59 -8.33
CA ALA A 207 -18.80 4.65 -7.55
C ALA A 207 -17.47 4.27 -8.23
N LYS A 208 -17.42 4.26 -9.56
CA LYS A 208 -16.18 4.04 -10.33
C LYS A 208 -15.06 5.01 -9.92
N PHE A 209 -15.37 6.29 -9.74
CA PHE A 209 -14.39 7.28 -9.28
C PHE A 209 -13.92 6.96 -7.85
N TRP A 210 -14.86 6.64 -6.96
CA TRP A 210 -14.54 6.31 -5.57
C TRP A 210 -13.72 5.03 -5.45
N GLY A 211 -13.90 4.05 -6.34
CA GLY A 211 -13.02 2.89 -6.45
C GLY A 211 -11.57 3.28 -6.75
N VAL A 212 -11.35 4.25 -7.62
CA VAL A 212 -10.01 4.80 -7.91
C VAL A 212 -9.44 5.53 -6.70
N VAL A 213 -10.26 6.35 -6.02
CA VAL A 213 -9.87 7.05 -4.79
C VAL A 213 -9.48 6.07 -3.70
N VAL A 214 -10.24 4.99 -3.52
CA VAL A 214 -9.95 3.93 -2.54
C VAL A 214 -8.68 3.18 -2.91
N MET A 215 -8.48 2.81 -4.17
CA MET A 215 -7.26 2.15 -4.62
C MET A 215 -6.01 3.02 -4.36
N GLY A 216 -6.05 4.29 -4.78
CA GLY A 216 -4.95 5.23 -4.57
C GLY A 216 -4.74 5.54 -3.08
N GLY A 217 -5.84 5.75 -2.35
CA GLY A 217 -5.85 5.99 -0.91
C GLY A 217 -5.24 4.82 -0.14
N ALA A 218 -5.45 3.57 -0.57
CA ALA A 218 -4.88 2.40 0.06
C ALA A 218 -3.35 2.34 -0.03
N VAL A 219 -2.75 2.92 -1.07
CA VAL A 219 -1.30 3.06 -1.20
C VAL A 219 -0.82 4.30 -0.43
N ILE A 220 -1.49 5.44 -0.61
CA ILE A 220 -1.11 6.71 0.00
C ILE A 220 -1.19 6.68 1.53
N ILE A 221 -2.12 5.92 2.12
CA ILE A 221 -2.25 5.83 3.58
C ILE A 221 -0.98 5.31 4.27
N LEU A 222 -0.16 4.51 3.58
CA LEU A 222 1.12 4.02 4.08
C LEU A 222 2.13 5.15 4.30
N PHE A 223 2.08 6.21 3.49
CA PHE A 223 2.92 7.40 3.67
C PHE A 223 2.64 8.06 5.03
N PHE A 224 1.39 8.01 5.49
CA PHE A 224 1.00 8.62 6.76
C PHE A 224 1.31 7.76 8.00
N LEU A 225 1.89 6.57 7.85
CA LEU A 225 2.23 5.68 8.96
C LEU A 225 2.99 6.36 10.12
N PRO A 226 4.02 7.21 9.88
CA PRO A 226 4.71 7.90 10.96
C PRO A 226 3.82 8.84 11.80
N TRP A 227 2.69 9.30 11.25
CA TRP A 227 1.72 10.16 11.93
C TRP A 227 0.49 9.41 12.43
N LEU A 228 0.28 8.17 12.00
CA LEU A 228 -0.84 7.33 12.42
C LEU A 228 -0.49 6.45 13.61
N ASP A 229 0.75 5.98 13.69
CA ASP A 229 1.21 5.16 14.82
C ASP A 229 1.65 6.05 15.99
N HIS A 230 0.85 6.03 17.05
CA HIS A 230 1.11 6.78 18.29
C HIS A 230 1.60 5.88 19.42
N SER A 231 2.07 4.66 19.12
CA SER A 231 2.58 3.78 20.15
C SER A 231 3.82 4.39 20.83
N PRO A 232 3.94 4.32 22.17
CA PRO A 232 5.10 4.84 22.88
C PRO A 232 6.38 4.03 22.61
N VAL A 233 6.27 2.82 22.06
CA VAL A 233 7.41 1.93 21.77
C VAL A 233 7.51 1.66 20.26
N LYS A 234 8.73 1.79 19.72
CA LYS A 234 9.00 1.57 18.29
C LYS A 234 8.85 0.10 17.90
N SER A 235 9.51 -0.81 18.63
CA SER A 235 9.52 -2.23 18.29
C SER A 235 8.27 -2.98 18.74
N ILE A 236 7.72 -3.81 17.85
CA ILE A 236 6.63 -4.75 18.14
C ILE A 236 7.00 -5.80 19.22
N ARG A 237 8.29 -6.03 19.49
CA ARG A 237 8.74 -6.96 20.53
C ARG A 237 8.26 -6.56 21.92
N TYR A 238 8.16 -5.24 22.16
CA TYR A 238 7.78 -4.65 23.43
C TYR A 238 6.34 -4.13 23.45
N ARG A 239 5.61 -4.22 22.33
CA ARG A 239 4.19 -3.87 22.30
C ARG A 239 3.35 -4.94 23.01
N PRO A 240 2.14 -4.56 23.50
CA PRO A 240 1.17 -5.52 24.03
C PRO A 240 0.95 -6.69 23.08
N GLY A 241 0.87 -7.92 23.60
CA GLY A 241 0.81 -9.13 22.79
C GLY A 241 -0.32 -9.14 21.75
N TRP A 242 -1.45 -8.50 22.07
CA TRP A 242 -2.60 -8.42 21.17
C TRP A 242 -2.31 -7.63 19.88
N HIS A 243 -1.34 -6.70 19.88
CA HIS A 243 -0.91 -6.00 18.67
C HIS A 243 -0.43 -7.01 17.62
N LYS A 244 0.34 -8.03 18.03
CA LYS A 244 0.84 -9.08 17.12
C LYS A 244 -0.30 -9.86 16.46
N TYR A 245 -1.36 -10.16 17.20
CA TYR A 245 -2.55 -10.79 16.63
C TYR A 245 -3.24 -9.85 15.63
N LEU A 246 -3.37 -8.55 15.95
CA LEU A 246 -3.96 -7.58 15.02
C LEU A 246 -3.14 -7.44 13.72
N TYR A 247 -1.81 -7.37 13.81
CA TYR A 247 -0.92 -7.38 12.64
C TYR A 247 -1.06 -8.70 11.84
N GLY A 248 -1.15 -9.84 12.53
CA GLY A 248 -1.39 -11.14 11.89
C GLY A 248 -2.71 -11.17 11.12
N ILE A 249 -3.79 -10.68 11.72
CA ILE A 249 -5.10 -10.54 11.05
C ILE A 249 -4.99 -9.60 9.85
N PHE A 250 -4.23 -8.50 9.97
CA PHE A 250 -4.00 -7.59 8.85
C PHE A 250 -3.26 -8.25 7.68
N VAL A 251 -2.21 -9.03 7.96
CA VAL A 251 -1.49 -9.79 6.92
C VAL A 251 -2.43 -10.80 6.26
N ILE A 252 -3.21 -11.54 7.03
CA ILE A 252 -4.19 -12.49 6.50
C ILE A 252 -5.22 -11.77 5.61
N ASN A 253 -5.76 -10.63 6.07
CA ASN A 253 -6.70 -9.83 5.29
C ASN A 253 -6.08 -9.36 3.97
N PHE A 254 -4.84 -8.87 3.99
CA PHE A 254 -4.14 -8.44 2.79
C PHE A 254 -3.91 -9.58 1.79
N VAL A 255 -3.58 -10.79 2.27
CA VAL A 255 -3.45 -12.00 1.43
C VAL A 255 -4.81 -12.44 0.88
N VAL A 256 -5.89 -12.36 1.65
CA VAL A 256 -7.25 -12.66 1.17
C VAL A 256 -7.66 -11.69 0.06
N LEU A 257 -7.41 -10.38 0.24
CA LEU A 257 -7.63 -9.38 -0.80
C LEU A 257 -6.76 -9.66 -2.04
N ALA A 258 -5.50 -10.04 -1.86
CA ALA A 258 -4.60 -10.44 -2.95
C ALA A 258 -5.18 -11.61 -3.75
N TYR A 259 -5.66 -12.65 -3.06
CA TYR A 259 -6.25 -13.82 -3.68
C TYR A 259 -7.54 -13.46 -4.44
N LEU A 260 -8.45 -12.73 -3.79
CA LEU A 260 -9.73 -12.32 -4.41
C LEU A 260 -9.55 -11.39 -5.60
N GLY A 261 -8.47 -10.61 -5.66
CA GLY A 261 -8.15 -9.77 -6.81
C GLY A 261 -7.72 -10.57 -8.05
N VAL A 262 -7.25 -11.82 -7.89
CA VAL A 262 -7.00 -12.75 -9.00
C VAL A 262 -8.27 -13.50 -9.41
N GLN A 263 -9.27 -13.58 -8.54
CA GLN A 263 -10.48 -14.36 -8.82
C GLN A 263 -11.49 -13.55 -9.65
N PRO A 264 -12.31 -14.26 -10.47
CA PRO A 264 -13.50 -13.67 -11.08
C PRO A 264 -14.43 -13.07 -10.01
N PRO A 265 -15.16 -11.98 -10.34
CA PRO A 265 -16.18 -11.45 -9.45
C PRO A 265 -17.22 -12.52 -9.08
N SER A 266 -17.53 -12.63 -7.78
CA SER A 266 -18.55 -13.53 -7.25
C SER A 266 -19.29 -12.84 -6.10
N PRO A 267 -20.55 -13.19 -5.82
CA PRO A 267 -21.32 -12.55 -4.74
C PRO A 267 -20.65 -12.65 -3.37
N ILE A 268 -20.06 -13.81 -3.05
CA ILE A 268 -19.36 -14.01 -1.77
C ILE A 268 -18.03 -13.26 -1.76
N GLY A 269 -17.25 -13.37 -2.85
CA GLY A 269 -15.96 -12.68 -2.96
C GLY A 269 -16.11 -11.16 -2.86
N GLU A 270 -17.18 -10.60 -3.42
CA GLU A 270 -17.51 -9.18 -3.29
C GLU A 270 -17.70 -8.78 -1.82
N ARG A 271 -18.56 -9.48 -1.07
CA ARG A 271 -18.79 -9.17 0.36
C ARG A 271 -17.52 -9.31 1.19
N VAL A 272 -16.72 -10.35 0.95
CA VAL A 272 -15.44 -10.53 1.65
C VAL A 272 -14.48 -9.39 1.31
N SER A 273 -14.38 -8.97 0.05
CA SER A 273 -13.53 -7.85 -0.35
C SER A 273 -14.00 -6.51 0.23
N GLN A 274 -15.31 -6.29 0.37
CA GLN A 274 -15.88 -5.11 1.02
C GLN A 274 -15.49 -5.05 2.50
N VAL A 275 -15.73 -6.14 3.25
CA VAL A 275 -15.32 -6.21 4.66
C VAL A 275 -13.81 -6.07 4.80
N GLY A 276 -13.03 -6.72 3.93
CA GLY A 276 -11.58 -6.63 3.96
C GLY A 276 -11.05 -5.24 3.65
N THR A 277 -11.72 -4.49 2.78
CA THR A 277 -11.41 -3.09 2.48
C THR A 277 -11.70 -2.20 3.70
N LEU A 278 -12.86 -2.36 4.35
CA LEU A 278 -13.19 -1.64 5.58
C LEU A 278 -12.19 -1.95 6.68
N PHE A 279 -11.79 -3.21 6.82
CA PHE A 279 -10.77 -3.62 7.78
C PHE A 279 -9.40 -2.99 7.45
N TYR A 280 -8.99 -2.99 6.18
CA TYR A 280 -7.72 -2.39 5.74
C TYR A 280 -7.65 -0.91 6.13
N PHE A 281 -8.66 -0.11 5.74
CA PHE A 281 -8.69 1.31 6.09
C PHE A 281 -8.90 1.52 7.59
N GLY A 282 -9.78 0.73 8.22
CA GLY A 282 -10.00 0.78 9.66
C GLY A 282 -8.73 0.52 10.46
N PHE A 283 -7.88 -0.42 10.02
CA PHE A 283 -6.60 -0.70 10.65
C PHE A 283 -5.71 0.55 10.70
N PHE A 284 -5.55 1.27 9.59
CA PHE A 284 -4.73 2.49 9.57
C PHE A 284 -5.41 3.70 10.19
N LEU A 285 -6.67 3.96 9.86
CA LEU A 285 -7.40 5.13 10.34
C LEU A 285 -7.66 5.08 11.85
N LEU A 286 -7.83 3.88 12.42
CA LEU A 286 -7.99 3.71 13.87
C LEU A 286 -6.64 3.55 14.60
N MET A 287 -5.52 3.45 13.88
CA MET A 287 -4.18 3.30 14.43
C MET A 287 -3.82 4.35 15.48
N PRO A 288 -4.20 5.64 15.33
CA PRO A 288 -3.94 6.64 16.37
C PRO A 288 -4.55 6.26 17.71
N TRP A 289 -5.62 5.47 17.78
CA TRP A 289 -6.23 5.03 19.03
C TRP A 289 -5.69 3.67 19.47
N TRP A 290 -5.76 2.65 18.61
CA TRP A 290 -5.45 1.29 19.04
C TRP A 290 -3.96 1.07 19.31
N SER A 291 -3.05 1.78 18.64
CA SER A 291 -1.59 1.67 18.85
C SER A 291 -1.14 2.12 20.25
N ARG A 292 -1.96 2.92 20.95
CA ARG A 292 -1.73 3.40 22.32
C ARG A 292 -2.32 2.49 23.39
N LEU A 293 -3.16 1.53 23.03
CA LEU A 293 -3.86 0.68 23.99
C LEU A 293 -2.98 -0.47 24.47
N GLY A 294 -3.03 -0.72 25.78
CA GLY A 294 -2.28 -1.76 26.48
C GLY A 294 -0.97 -1.26 27.08
N GLU A 295 -0.37 -2.06 27.95
CA GLU A 295 0.88 -1.73 28.64
C GLU A 295 2.09 -2.29 27.87
N PRO A 296 3.02 -1.44 27.39
CA PRO A 296 4.25 -1.90 26.78
C PRO A 296 5.15 -2.59 27.79
N LYS A 297 5.95 -3.54 27.31
CA LYS A 297 7.05 -4.13 28.08
C LYS A 297 8.19 -3.11 28.16
N PRO A 298 9.04 -3.19 29.21
CA PRO A 298 10.26 -2.39 29.27
C PRO A 298 11.14 -2.62 28.04
N VAL A 299 11.53 -1.53 27.38
CA VAL A 299 12.52 -1.55 26.30
C VAL A 299 13.91 -1.52 26.96
N PRO A 300 14.86 -2.38 26.56
CA PRO A 300 16.19 -2.36 27.13
C PRO A 300 16.92 -1.06 26.79
N GLU A 301 17.91 -0.68 27.61
CA GLU A 301 18.72 0.53 27.40
C GLU A 301 19.76 0.37 26.29
N ARG A 302 20.15 -0.88 26.02
CA ARG A 302 21.10 -1.27 24.97
C ARG A 302 20.52 -2.35 24.08
N VAL A 303 21.06 -2.44 22.86
CA VAL A 303 20.63 -3.46 21.91
C VAL A 303 20.89 -4.85 22.51
N THR A 304 19.84 -5.67 22.56
CA THR A 304 19.97 -7.05 23.05
C THR A 304 20.48 -7.93 21.93
N PHE A 305 21.72 -8.38 22.07
CA PHE A 305 22.32 -9.33 21.15
C PHE A 305 22.24 -10.74 21.74
N ALA A 306 21.68 -11.67 20.97
CA ALA A 306 21.81 -13.10 21.21
C ALA A 306 22.64 -13.67 20.06
N ALA A 307 23.84 -14.18 20.38
CA ALA A 307 24.69 -14.84 19.40
C ALA A 307 23.92 -16.01 18.76
N HIS A 308 23.91 -16.05 17.44
CA HIS A 308 23.26 -17.09 16.64
C HIS A 308 24.12 -18.35 16.61
#